data_AF-A0A350F2Z1-F1
#
_entry.id   AF-A0A350F2Z1-F1
#
_cell.length_a   1.000
_cell.length_b   1.000
_cell.length_c   1.000
_cell.angle_alpha   90.00
_cell.angle_beta   90.00
_cell.angle_gamma   90.00
#
_symmetry.space_group_name_H-M   'P 1'
#
loop_
_entity.id
_entity.type
_entity.pdbx_description
1 polymer ?
#
loop_
_entity_poly.entity_id
_entity_poly.type
_entity_poly.pdbx_seq_one_letter_code
_entity_poly.pdbx_strand_id
1 'polypeptide(L)'
;MAKNEQSTWEKLSRVLVMPPLEPSRQLDRILSIERDIILPVRLALIAYLVFGLFYSEWFWDQTIPRELIQISLRWYFVVYTILSIVAARFLLTPMATPLNRLRKLVFGVATLDIVLVAGLTAITDGFTSTLFWMFIALVVRNALSMPAMGPQLTLQLITNFAFVLAGSLDVWVDVVDVDLGDPDLSYAARRALEE
;
A
#
# COMPACT_ATOMS: atom_id res chain seq x y z
N MET A 1 19.70 32.81 -30.32
CA MET A 1 19.74 31.41 -29.86
C MET A 1 18.55 30.96 -29.00
N ALA A 2 17.65 31.85 -28.53
CA ALA A 2 16.56 31.49 -27.61
C ALA A 2 15.29 30.84 -28.23
N LYS A 3 15.16 30.78 -29.57
CA LYS A 3 13.92 30.31 -30.22
C LYS A 3 13.79 28.78 -30.32
N ASN A 4 14.89 28.04 -30.11
CA ASN A 4 14.94 26.59 -30.31
C ASN A 4 14.57 25.78 -29.05
N GLU A 5 14.80 26.35 -27.85
CA GLU A 5 14.44 25.68 -26.59
C GLU A 5 12.93 25.56 -26.41
N GLN A 6 12.15 26.61 -26.71
CA GLN A 6 10.68 26.55 -26.61
C GLN A 6 10.08 25.44 -27.50
N SER A 7 10.62 25.25 -28.72
CA SER A 7 10.19 24.15 -29.62
C SER A 7 10.55 22.77 -29.08
N THR A 8 11.67 22.65 -28.37
CA THR A 8 12.14 21.37 -27.81
C THR A 8 11.28 20.97 -26.61
N TRP A 9 10.93 21.91 -25.75
CA TRP A 9 10.00 21.70 -24.63
C TRP A 9 8.58 21.36 -25.09
N GLU A 10 8.08 21.98 -26.16
CA GLU A 10 6.78 21.62 -26.76
C GLU A 10 6.78 20.24 -27.43
N LYS A 11 7.91 19.84 -28.03
CA LYS A 11 8.05 18.50 -28.62
C LYS A 11 8.17 17.43 -27.55
N LEU A 12 8.95 17.66 -26.50
CA LEU A 12 9.04 16.76 -25.35
C LEU A 12 7.69 16.64 -24.63
N SER A 13 6.97 17.75 -24.44
CA SER A 13 5.63 17.72 -23.84
C SER A 13 4.63 16.95 -24.71
N ARG A 14 4.69 17.08 -26.04
CA ARG A 14 3.87 16.28 -26.97
C ARG A 14 4.22 14.79 -26.98
N VAL A 15 5.48 14.42 -26.73
CA VAL A 15 5.90 13.01 -26.59
C VAL A 15 5.45 12.42 -25.25
N LEU A 16 5.38 13.24 -24.20
CA LEU A 16 4.82 12.88 -22.89
C LEU A 16 3.28 12.79 -22.89
N VAL A 17 2.61 13.43 -23.86
CA VAL A 17 1.19 13.23 -24.11
C VAL A 17 1.02 11.90 -24.82
N MET A 18 0.82 10.85 -24.01
CA MET A 18 0.37 9.55 -24.50
C MET A 18 -0.87 9.76 -25.39
N PRO A 19 -0.95 9.16 -26.59
CA PRO A 19 -2.12 9.27 -27.46
C PRO A 19 -3.37 8.94 -26.63
N PRO A 20 -4.42 9.78 -26.63
CA PRO A 20 -5.62 9.50 -25.86
C PRO A 20 -6.24 8.23 -26.40
N LEU A 21 -5.93 7.08 -25.78
CA LEU A 21 -6.63 5.84 -26.07
C LEU A 21 -8.10 6.08 -25.77
N GLU A 22 -8.95 5.64 -26.69
CA GLU A 22 -10.39 5.71 -26.58
C GLU A 22 -10.85 5.27 -25.17
N PRO A 23 -11.71 6.04 -24.46
CA PRO A 23 -12.11 5.75 -23.08
C PRO A 23 -12.67 4.34 -22.86
N SER A 24 -13.30 3.77 -23.90
CA SER A 24 -13.78 2.39 -23.97
C SER A 24 -12.63 1.38 -23.93
N ARG A 25 -11.58 1.56 -24.73
CA ARG A 25 -10.40 0.68 -24.73
C ARG A 25 -9.59 0.78 -23.44
N GLN A 26 -9.54 1.95 -22.81
CA GLN A 26 -8.93 2.09 -21.49
C GLN A 26 -9.70 1.32 -20.42
N LEU A 27 -11.03 1.33 -20.47
CA LEU A 27 -11.89 0.60 -19.56
C LEU A 27 -11.65 -0.91 -19.65
N ASP A 28 -11.64 -1.46 -20.86
CA ASP A 28 -11.47 -2.90 -21.10
C ASP A 28 -10.08 -3.39 -20.65
N ARG A 29 -9.04 -2.56 -20.86
CA ARG A 29 -7.69 -2.88 -20.40
C ARG A 29 -7.58 -2.86 -18.87
N ILE A 30 -8.17 -1.87 -18.20
CA ILE A 30 -8.16 -1.80 -16.74
C ILE A 30 -8.94 -2.99 -16.15
N LEU A 31 -10.12 -3.28 -16.71
CA LEU A 31 -10.96 -4.38 -16.22
C LEU A 31 -10.31 -5.76 -16.41
N SER A 32 -9.66 -6.02 -17.56
CA SER A 32 -8.96 -7.29 -17.79
C SER A 32 -7.80 -7.48 -16.80
N ILE A 33 -6.97 -6.45 -16.59
CA ILE A 33 -5.85 -6.53 -15.64
C ILE A 33 -6.35 -6.69 -14.19
N GLU A 34 -7.32 -5.88 -13.77
CA GLU A 34 -7.84 -5.93 -12.40
C GLU A 34 -8.56 -7.26 -12.12
N ARG A 35 -9.40 -7.72 -13.03
CA ARG A 35 -10.22 -8.91 -12.83
C ARG A 35 -9.44 -10.21 -13.01
N ASP A 36 -8.61 -10.29 -14.04
CA ASP A 36 -8.04 -11.57 -14.46
C ASP A 36 -6.67 -11.84 -13.80
N ILE A 37 -5.97 -10.79 -13.32
CA ILE A 37 -4.66 -10.93 -12.67
C ILE A 37 -4.72 -10.49 -11.20
N ILE A 38 -5.19 -9.27 -10.93
CA ILE A 38 -5.06 -8.67 -9.59
C ILE A 38 -6.03 -9.29 -8.59
N LEU A 39 -7.28 -9.57 -8.98
CA LEU A 39 -8.25 -10.19 -8.09
C LEU A 39 -7.82 -11.58 -7.59
N PRO A 40 -7.36 -12.52 -8.44
CA PRO A 40 -6.84 -13.81 -7.97
C PRO A 40 -5.64 -13.67 -7.05
N VAL A 41 -4.69 -12.79 -7.39
CA VAL A 41 -3.50 -12.53 -6.55
C VAL A 41 -3.90 -11.96 -5.20
N ARG A 42 -4.83 -11.01 -5.16
CA ARG A 42 -5.35 -10.44 -3.91
C ARG A 42 -6.07 -11.49 -3.07
N LEU A 43 -6.86 -12.37 -3.68
CA LEU A 43 -7.53 -13.45 -2.97
C LEU A 43 -6.51 -14.41 -2.33
N ALA A 44 -5.47 -14.79 -3.07
CA ALA A 44 -4.39 -15.64 -2.54
C ALA A 44 -3.65 -14.95 -1.39
N LEU A 45 -3.35 -13.65 -1.54
CA LEU A 45 -2.72 -12.85 -0.48
C LEU A 45 -3.60 -12.77 0.78
N ILE A 46 -4.90 -12.50 0.62
CA ILE A 46 -5.84 -12.46 1.75
C ILE A 46 -5.87 -13.82 2.45
N ALA A 47 -5.99 -14.92 1.70
CA ALA A 47 -6.00 -16.26 2.29
C ALA A 47 -4.71 -16.54 3.09
N TYR A 48 -3.56 -16.19 2.51
CA TYR A 48 -2.26 -16.32 3.18
C TYR A 48 -2.16 -15.47 4.45
N LEU A 49 -2.59 -14.21 4.39
CA LEU A 49 -2.55 -13.30 5.53
C LEU A 49 -3.57 -13.63 6.62
N VAL A 50 -4.74 -14.19 6.28
CA VAL A 50 -5.68 -14.73 7.28
C VAL A 50 -4.97 -15.81 8.10
N PHE A 51 -4.30 -16.74 7.42
CA PHE A 51 -3.54 -17.78 8.10
C PHE A 51 -2.40 -17.20 8.95
N GLY A 52 -1.56 -16.32 8.36
CA GLY A 52 -0.42 -15.71 9.05
C GLY A 52 -0.79 -14.81 10.23
N LEU A 53 -1.81 -13.97 10.10
CA LEU A 53 -2.17 -12.98 11.12
C LEU A 53 -3.02 -13.53 12.26
N PHE A 54 -3.88 -14.52 12.01
CA PHE A 54 -4.87 -15.00 13.01
C PHE A 54 -4.61 -16.41 13.52
N TYR A 55 -4.05 -17.30 12.70
CA TYR A 55 -3.87 -18.70 13.05
C TYR A 55 -2.41 -19.08 13.33
N SER A 56 -1.46 -18.33 12.78
CA SER A 56 -0.04 -18.58 12.95
C SER A 56 0.55 -17.78 14.12
N GLU A 57 1.63 -18.32 14.67
CA GLU A 57 2.44 -17.73 15.72
C GLU A 57 3.49 -16.74 15.19
N TRP A 58 3.25 -16.11 14.03
CA TRP A 58 4.22 -15.23 13.35
C TRP A 58 4.81 -14.11 14.20
N PHE A 59 4.08 -13.68 15.23
CA PHE A 59 4.46 -12.55 16.07
C PHE A 59 4.32 -12.92 17.55
N TRP A 60 4.79 -14.10 17.95
CA TRP A 60 4.99 -14.36 19.38
C TRP A 60 6.21 -13.58 19.87
N ASP A 61 6.17 -13.20 21.15
CA ASP A 61 7.26 -12.49 21.84
C ASP A 61 7.53 -11.06 21.31
N GLN A 62 6.46 -10.30 21.12
CA GLN A 62 6.54 -8.90 20.69
C GLN A 62 6.64 -7.98 21.90
N THR A 63 7.44 -6.93 21.78
CA THR A 63 7.51 -5.86 22.78
C THR A 63 6.22 -5.04 22.75
N ILE A 64 5.89 -4.35 23.84
CA ILE A 64 4.63 -3.59 23.96
C ILE A 64 4.39 -2.64 22.76
N PRO A 65 5.39 -1.85 22.28
CA PRO A 65 5.17 -0.97 21.13
C PRO A 65 4.84 -1.74 19.85
N ARG A 66 5.47 -2.90 19.64
CA ARG A 66 5.30 -3.73 18.44
C ARG A 66 3.97 -4.49 18.46
N GLU A 67 3.50 -4.92 19.64
CA GLU A 67 2.17 -5.50 19.84
C GLU A 67 1.05 -4.54 19.43
N LEU A 68 1.15 -3.25 19.80
CA LEU A 68 0.14 -2.24 19.44
C LEU A 68 0.01 -2.05 17.91
N ILE A 69 1.13 -2.08 17.19
CA ILE A 69 1.15 -2.01 15.72
C ILE A 69 0.51 -3.26 15.12
N GLN A 70 0.82 -4.44 15.66
CA GLN A 70 0.23 -5.70 15.21
C GLN A 70 -1.29 -5.75 15.43
N ILE A 71 -1.78 -5.32 16.59
CA ILE A 71 -3.22 -5.23 16.88
C ILE A 71 -3.90 -4.29 15.87
N SER A 72 -3.29 -3.13 15.63
CA SER A 72 -3.78 -2.16 14.66
C SER A 72 -3.83 -2.74 13.24
N LEU A 73 -2.80 -3.51 12.85
CA LEU A 73 -2.73 -4.16 11.54
C LEU A 73 -3.81 -5.25 11.39
N ARG A 74 -4.08 -6.04 12.44
CA ARG A 74 -5.16 -7.05 12.41
C ARG A 74 -6.52 -6.42 12.16
N TRP A 75 -6.85 -5.34 12.89
CA TRP A 75 -8.09 -4.60 12.65
C TRP A 75 -8.15 -3.99 11.26
N TYR A 76 -7.06 -3.38 10.82
CA TYR A 76 -6.94 -2.85 9.46
C TYR A 76 -7.16 -3.95 8.42
N PHE A 77 -6.61 -5.15 8.62
CA PHE A 77 -6.74 -6.28 7.70
C PHE A 77 -8.18 -6.80 7.57
N VAL A 78 -8.96 -6.78 8.66
CA VAL A 78 -10.39 -7.12 8.61
C VAL A 78 -11.14 -6.12 7.74
N VAL A 79 -10.93 -4.81 7.96
CA VAL A 79 -11.54 -3.75 7.15
C VAL A 79 -11.09 -3.85 5.70
N TYR A 80 -9.80 -4.05 5.45
CA TYR A 80 -9.20 -4.28 4.14
C TYR A 80 -9.90 -5.43 3.41
N THR A 81 -10.11 -6.55 4.09
CA THR A 81 -10.74 -7.75 3.51
C THR A 81 -12.17 -7.47 3.10
N ILE A 82 -12.96 -6.81 3.96
CA ILE A 82 -14.35 -6.44 3.66
C ILE A 82 -14.39 -5.51 2.44
N LEU A 83 -13.58 -4.45 2.43
CA LEU A 83 -13.52 -3.49 1.32
C LEU A 83 -13.04 -4.15 0.02
N SER A 84 -12.10 -5.09 0.10
CA SER A 84 -11.59 -5.85 -1.04
C SER A 84 -12.65 -6.77 -1.63
N ILE A 85 -13.46 -7.44 -0.80
CA ILE A 85 -14.59 -8.27 -1.25
C ILE A 85 -15.65 -7.41 -1.94
N VAL A 86 -15.99 -6.26 -1.35
CA VAL A 86 -16.92 -5.31 -1.96
C VAL A 86 -16.40 -4.86 -3.32
N ALA A 87 -15.13 -4.45 -3.40
CA ALA A 87 -14.51 -4.02 -4.65
C ALA A 87 -14.47 -5.15 -5.70
N ALA A 88 -14.14 -6.38 -5.29
CA ALA A 88 -14.17 -7.55 -6.17
C ALA A 88 -15.56 -7.79 -6.75
N ARG A 89 -16.61 -7.68 -5.91
CA ARG A 89 -17.99 -7.80 -6.38
C ARG A 89 -18.35 -6.72 -7.40
N PHE A 90 -17.90 -5.48 -7.20
CA PHE A 90 -18.09 -4.40 -8.18
C PHE A 90 -17.35 -4.66 -9.50
N LEU A 91 -16.12 -5.20 -9.46
CA LEU A 91 -15.32 -5.52 -10.65
C LEU A 91 -15.84 -6.72 -11.44
N LEU A 92 -16.45 -7.69 -10.75
CA LEU A 92 -17.01 -8.90 -11.36
C LEU A 92 -18.42 -8.68 -11.93
N THR A 93 -19.13 -7.66 -11.47
CA THR A 93 -20.50 -7.39 -11.93
C THR A 93 -20.46 -6.72 -13.31
N PRO A 94 -21.08 -7.30 -14.35
CA PRO A 94 -21.14 -6.73 -15.69
C PRO A 94 -22.18 -5.59 -15.73
N MET A 95 -21.93 -4.52 -14.98
CA MET A 95 -22.70 -3.28 -15.04
C MET A 95 -21.97 -2.33 -15.98
N ALA A 96 -22.70 -1.52 -16.76
CA ALA A 96 -22.17 -0.38 -17.52
C ALA A 96 -21.57 0.67 -16.55
N THR A 97 -20.40 0.34 -16.01
CA THR A 97 -19.80 1.08 -14.91
C THR A 97 -19.05 2.25 -15.54
N PRO A 98 -19.42 3.50 -15.24
CA PRO A 98 -18.75 4.66 -15.81
C PRO A 98 -17.29 4.64 -15.36
N LEU A 99 -16.39 4.94 -16.30
CA LEU A 99 -14.93 4.93 -16.12
C LEU A 99 -14.48 5.66 -14.85
N ASN A 100 -15.15 6.75 -14.48
CA ASN A 100 -14.83 7.52 -13.28
C ASN A 100 -15.06 6.74 -11.97
N ARG A 101 -16.13 5.93 -11.88
CA ARG A 101 -16.38 5.08 -10.70
C ARG A 101 -15.34 3.96 -10.61
N LEU A 102 -15.07 3.28 -11.72
CA LEU A 102 -14.06 2.23 -11.77
C LEU A 102 -12.69 2.77 -11.36
N ARG A 103 -12.29 3.94 -11.88
CA ARG A 103 -11.01 4.57 -11.56
C ARG A 103 -10.87 4.89 -10.08
N LYS A 104 -11.90 5.49 -9.46
CA LYS A 104 -11.91 5.78 -8.02
C LYS A 104 -11.84 4.51 -7.17
N LEU A 105 -12.56 3.46 -7.58
CA LEU A 105 -12.55 2.17 -6.89
C LEU A 105 -11.17 1.52 -6.97
N VAL A 106 -10.59 1.40 -8.17
CA VAL A 106 -9.25 0.83 -8.34
C VAL A 106 -8.19 1.64 -7.61
N PHE A 107 -8.28 2.96 -7.63
CA PHE A 107 -7.39 3.85 -6.86
C PHE A 107 -7.52 3.63 -5.34
N GLY A 108 -8.75 3.54 -4.84
CA GLY A 108 -9.01 3.29 -3.42
C GLY A 108 -8.42 1.95 -2.97
N VAL A 109 -8.67 0.90 -3.73
CA VAL A 109 -8.14 -0.44 -3.40
C VAL A 109 -6.62 -0.49 -3.56
N ALA A 110 -6.04 0.19 -4.55
CA ALA A 110 -4.59 0.35 -4.66
C ALA A 110 -3.97 0.98 -3.43
N THR A 111 -4.63 2.02 -2.90
CA THR A 111 -4.20 2.70 -1.68
C THR A 111 -4.27 1.77 -0.48
N LEU A 112 -5.32 0.95 -0.40
CA LEU A 112 -5.44 -0.06 0.65
C LEU A 112 -4.33 -1.11 0.56
N ASP A 113 -3.99 -1.59 -0.64
CA ASP A 113 -2.89 -2.55 -0.84
C ASP A 113 -1.55 -1.95 -0.38
N ILE A 114 -1.29 -0.66 -0.66
CA ILE A 114 -0.07 0.04 -0.23
C ILE A 114 0.02 0.11 1.30
N VAL A 115 -1.07 0.51 1.96
CA VAL A 115 -1.10 0.64 3.43
C VAL A 115 -0.96 -0.73 4.09
N LEU A 116 -1.58 -1.77 3.54
CA LEU A 116 -1.43 -3.14 4.03
C LEU A 116 0.03 -3.59 3.98
N VAL A 117 0.69 -3.43 2.83
CA VAL A 117 2.09 -3.81 2.65
C VAL A 117 3.00 -2.99 3.56
N ALA A 118 2.73 -1.71 3.75
CA ALA A 118 3.48 -0.86 4.68
C ALA A 118 3.35 -1.32 6.14
N GLY A 119 2.13 -1.62 6.59
CA GLY A 119 1.91 -2.15 7.94
C GLY A 119 2.60 -3.50 8.16
N LEU A 120 2.54 -4.40 7.18
CA LEU A 120 3.26 -5.68 7.23
C LEU A 120 4.78 -5.48 7.26
N THR A 121 5.30 -4.51 6.51
CA THR A 121 6.73 -4.17 6.47
C THR A 121 7.20 -3.66 7.82
N ALA A 122 6.42 -2.79 8.48
CA ALA A 122 6.76 -2.25 9.79
C ALA A 122 6.87 -3.31 10.90
N ILE A 123 6.17 -4.45 10.77
CA ILE A 123 6.25 -5.54 11.75
C ILE A 123 7.18 -6.69 11.33
N THR A 124 7.81 -6.61 10.16
CA THR A 124 8.73 -7.63 9.62
C THR A 124 10.09 -7.03 9.29
N ASP A 125 10.69 -6.34 10.25
CA ASP A 125 12.04 -5.74 10.18
C ASP A 125 12.19 -4.53 9.23
N GLY A 126 11.10 -3.78 9.03
CA GLY A 126 11.12 -2.45 8.43
C GLY A 126 11.88 -2.37 7.09
N PHE A 127 13.00 -1.65 7.08
CA PHE A 127 13.82 -1.46 5.87
C PHE A 127 14.53 -2.73 5.37
N THR A 128 14.74 -3.72 6.25
CA THR A 128 15.38 -4.99 5.89
C THR A 128 14.37 -6.07 5.50
N SER A 129 13.08 -5.78 5.62
CA SER A 129 12.00 -6.68 5.26
C SER A 129 12.10 -7.16 3.81
N THR A 130 11.86 -8.45 3.61
CA THR A 130 11.68 -9.01 2.26
C THR A 130 10.46 -8.39 1.55
N LEU A 131 9.51 -7.81 2.29
CA LEU A 131 8.35 -7.11 1.74
C LEU A 131 8.71 -5.83 0.97
N PHE A 132 9.96 -5.36 1.05
CA PHE A 132 10.49 -4.35 0.13
C PHE A 132 10.12 -4.65 -1.33
N TRP A 133 10.26 -5.90 -1.77
CA TRP A 133 9.95 -6.31 -3.14
C TRP A 133 8.47 -6.13 -3.52
N MET A 134 7.57 -6.17 -2.53
CA MET A 134 6.15 -5.93 -2.75
C MET A 134 5.88 -4.47 -3.13
N PHE A 135 6.66 -3.49 -2.65
CA PHE A 135 6.52 -2.11 -3.10
C PHE A 135 6.86 -1.96 -4.58
N ILE A 136 7.89 -2.67 -5.07
CA ILE A 136 8.22 -2.70 -6.50
C ILE A 136 7.07 -3.33 -7.31
N ALA A 137 6.52 -4.44 -6.81
CA ALA A 137 5.35 -5.07 -7.43
C ALA A 137 4.14 -4.12 -7.47
N LEU A 138 3.90 -3.35 -6.39
CA LEU A 138 2.85 -2.33 -6.32
C LEU A 138 3.08 -1.20 -7.31
N VAL A 139 4.33 -0.71 -7.46
CA VAL A 139 4.68 0.32 -8.45
C VAL A 139 4.33 -0.13 -9.87
N VAL A 140 4.70 -1.35 -10.23
CA VAL A 140 4.39 -1.94 -11.54
C VAL A 140 2.89 -2.12 -11.70
N ARG A 141 2.23 -2.71 -10.70
CA ARG A 141 0.78 -2.94 -10.69
C ARG A 141 0.01 -1.62 -10.83
N ASN A 142 0.37 -0.57 -10.10
CA ASN A 142 -0.26 0.74 -10.18
C ASN A 142 -0.10 1.35 -11.58
N ALA A 143 1.06 1.16 -12.23
CA ALA A 143 1.29 1.61 -13.60
C ALA A 143 0.45 0.85 -14.63
N LEU A 144 0.21 -0.44 -14.42
CA LEU A 144 -0.63 -1.27 -15.29
C LEU A 144 -2.12 -0.95 -15.13
N SER A 145 -2.56 -0.71 -13.89
CA SER A 145 -3.97 -0.46 -13.53
C SER A 145 -4.44 0.97 -13.77
N MET A 146 -3.53 1.95 -13.77
CA MET A 146 -3.85 3.38 -13.93
C MET A 146 -3.16 3.97 -15.17
N PRO A 147 -3.83 4.02 -16.33
CA PRO A 147 -3.30 4.69 -17.51
C PRO A 147 -3.39 6.23 -17.43
N ALA A 148 -4.05 6.77 -16.41
CA ALA A 148 -4.20 8.20 -16.21
C ALA A 148 -3.04 8.77 -15.37
N MET A 149 -2.30 9.73 -15.93
CA MET A 149 -1.09 10.31 -15.34
C MET A 149 -1.28 10.80 -13.90
N GLY A 150 -2.33 11.58 -13.62
CA GLY A 150 -2.57 12.17 -12.29
C GLY A 150 -2.68 11.11 -11.19
N PRO A 151 -3.69 10.22 -11.24
CA PRO A 151 -3.85 9.15 -10.26
C PRO A 151 -2.65 8.20 -10.18
N GLN A 152 -2.01 7.90 -11.32
CA GLN A 152 -0.82 7.06 -11.36
C GLN A 152 0.33 7.68 -10.55
N LEU A 153 0.63 8.97 -10.77
CA LEU A 153 1.66 9.68 -10.03
C LEU A 153 1.35 9.72 -8.52
N THR A 154 0.10 10.01 -8.16
CA THR A 154 -0.33 10.01 -6.77
C THR A 154 -0.09 8.65 -6.10
N LEU A 155 -0.45 7.54 -6.76
CA LEU A 155 -0.21 6.21 -6.21
C LEU A 155 1.28 5.91 -6.01
N GLN A 156 2.15 6.33 -6.94
CA GLN A 156 3.59 6.13 -6.76
C GLN A 156 4.15 6.94 -5.59
N LEU A 157 3.70 8.19 -5.42
CA LEU A 157 4.09 9.02 -4.28
C LEU A 157 3.63 8.42 -2.95
N ILE A 158 2.37 7.95 -2.89
CA ILE A 158 1.85 7.25 -1.71
C ILE A 158 2.67 5.99 -1.43
N THR A 159 3.01 5.22 -2.47
CA THR A 159 3.81 3.98 -2.33
C THR A 159 5.18 4.26 -1.73
N ASN A 160 5.90 5.26 -2.24
CA ASN A 160 7.22 5.65 -1.73
C ASN A 160 7.13 6.20 -0.30
N PHE A 161 6.13 7.06 -0.04
CA PHE A 161 5.92 7.61 1.30
C PHE A 161 5.59 6.51 2.31
N ALA A 162 4.74 5.56 1.95
CA ALA A 162 4.36 4.44 2.80
C ALA A 162 5.55 3.52 3.10
N PHE A 163 6.44 3.28 2.14
CA PHE A 163 7.69 2.54 2.37
C PHE A 163 8.58 3.24 3.41
N VAL A 164 8.84 4.54 3.22
CA VAL A 164 9.66 5.33 4.16
C VAL A 164 9.02 5.36 5.54
N LEU A 165 7.70 5.51 5.61
CA LEU A 165 6.95 5.54 6.86
C LEU A 165 7.04 4.19 7.60
N ALA A 166 6.90 3.07 6.88
CA ALA A 166 7.00 1.73 7.48
C ALA A 166 8.37 1.49 8.11
N GLY A 167 9.45 1.79 7.38
CA GLY A 167 10.81 1.65 7.93
C GLY A 167 11.12 2.64 9.04
N SER A 168 10.61 3.88 8.94
CA SER A 168 10.74 4.87 10.03
C SER A 168 10.01 4.44 11.30
N LEU A 169 8.85 3.80 11.17
CA LEU A 169 8.06 3.31 12.30
C LEU A 169 8.80 2.19 13.04
N ASP A 170 9.43 1.27 12.31
CA ASP A 170 10.24 0.20 12.87
C ASP A 170 11.45 0.74 13.65
N VAL A 171 12.20 1.69 13.08
CA VAL A 171 13.30 2.38 13.77
C VAL A 171 12.81 3.10 15.04
N TRP A 172 11.65 3.75 14.97
CA TRP A 172 11.07 4.43 16.13
C TRP A 172 10.68 3.44 17.23
N VAL A 173 10.10 2.30 16.87
CA VAL A 173 9.78 1.22 17.81
C VAL A 173 11.03 0.71 18.49
N ASP A 174 12.11 0.47 17.76
CA ASP A 174 13.36 -0.03 18.33
C ASP A 174 13.98 0.98 19.31
N VAL A 175 13.92 2.27 19.01
CA VAL A 175 14.37 3.32 19.96
C VAL A 175 13.55 3.30 21.25
N VAL A 176 12.22 3.24 21.13
CA VAL A 176 11.33 3.18 22.30
C VAL A 176 11.56 1.91 23.12
N ASP A 177 11.83 0.79 22.46
CA ASP A 177 12.09 -0.48 23.12
C ASP A 177 13.40 -0.46 23.92
N VAL A 178 14.45 0.15 23.35
CA VAL A 178 15.72 0.38 24.06
C VAL A 178 15.52 1.25 25.31
N ASP A 179 14.75 2.33 25.20
CA ASP A 179 14.46 3.22 26.35
C ASP A 179 13.65 2.52 27.45
N LEU A 180 12.72 1.64 27.08
CA LEU A 180 11.92 0.85 28.03
C LEU A 180 12.72 -0.29 28.68
N GLY A 181 13.73 -0.80 27.97
CA GLY A 181 14.65 -1.82 28.46
C GLY A 181 15.73 -1.28 29.41
N ASP A 182 15.92 0.04 29.49
CA ASP A 182 16.84 0.67 30.44
C ASP A 182 16.33 0.49 31.89
N PRO A 183 17.10 -0.20 32.77
CA PRO A 183 16.70 -0.41 34.15
C PRO A 183 16.34 0.89 34.87
N ASP A 184 17.13 1.96 34.68
CA ASP A 184 17.00 3.20 35.45
C ASP A 184 15.71 3.96 35.11
N LEU A 185 15.31 3.97 33.84
CA LEU A 185 14.05 4.55 33.38
C LEU A 185 12.85 3.71 33.84
N SER A 186 12.97 2.38 33.82
CA SER A 186 11.91 1.47 34.29
C SER A 186 11.61 1.67 35.79
N TYR A 187 12.64 1.91 36.61
CA TYR A 187 12.49 2.20 38.03
C TYR A 187 11.82 3.55 38.29
N ALA A 188 12.16 4.58 37.51
CA ALA A 188 11.55 5.90 37.62
C ALA A 188 10.06 5.88 37.24
N ALA A 189 9.71 5.17 36.16
CA ALA A 189 8.32 5.03 35.71
C ALA A 189 7.45 4.25 36.71
N ARG A 190 7.99 3.17 37.31
CA ARG A 190 7.30 2.43 38.37
C ARG A 190 7.05 3.28 39.61
N ARG A 191 8.05 4.07 40.03
CA ARG A 191 7.92 4.95 41.20
C ARG A 191 6.86 6.04 40.99
N ALA A 192 6.72 6.56 39.76
CA ALA A 192 5.72 7.58 39.42
C ALA A 192 4.27 7.06 39.36
N LEU A 193 4.06 5.74 39.29
CA LEU A 193 2.74 5.11 39.33
C LEU A 193 2.31 4.72 40.76
N GLU A 194 3.23 4.78 41.72
CA GLU A 194 3.00 4.44 43.14
C GLU A 194 2.71 5.68 44.02
N GLU A 195 2.85 6.90 43.49
CA GLU A 195 2.46 8.18 44.12
C GLU A 195 1.06 8.64 43.68
#